data_AF-A0A7C6PF26-F1
#
_entry.id   AF-A0A7C6PF26-F1
#
_cell.length_a   1.000
_cell.length_b   1.000
_cell.length_c   1.000
_cell.angle_alpha   90.00
_cell.angle_beta   90.00
_cell.angle_gamma   90.00
#
_symmetry.space_group_name_H-M   'P 1'
#
loop_
_entity.id
_entity.type
_entity.pdbx_description
1 polymer ?
#
loop_
_entity_poly.entity_id
_entity_poly.type
_entity_poly.pdbx_seq_one_letter_code
_entity_poly.pdbx_strand_id
1 'polypeptide(L)'
;MIYVKNTPQNAGVGIYGDFMDFERLYDSLHNVVGDEGEFISYETARIRVLGVCYDIRHALMGDREIEFVDNGMDEAKMRWMSAITPDKNVYLKIN
;
A
#
# COMPACT_ATOMS: atom_id res chain seq x y z
N MET A 1 1.12 8.24 -2.17
CA MET A 1 2.46 7.98 -2.77
C MET A 1 3.06 6.77 -2.08
N ILE A 2 3.37 5.72 -2.85
CA ILE A 2 4.00 4.50 -2.33
C ILE A 2 5.46 4.77 -1.97
N TYR A 3 5.89 4.28 -0.80
CA TYR A 3 7.29 4.31 -0.41
C TYR A 3 7.70 3.02 0.30
N VAL A 4 9.02 2.79 0.38
CA VAL A 4 9.61 1.57 0.92
C VAL A 4 10.66 1.93 1.97
N LYS A 5 10.67 1.24 3.10
CA LYS A 5 11.67 1.39 4.17
C LYS A 5 12.21 0.01 4.56
N ASN A 6 13.47 -0.09 4.95
CA ASN A 6 13.99 -1.33 5.53
C ASN A 6 13.26 -1.64 6.84
N THR A 7 13.06 -2.93 7.14
CA THR A 7 12.64 -3.36 8.48
C THR A 7 13.74 -3.06 9.50
N PRO A 8 13.43 -2.96 10.81
CA PRO A 8 14.41 -2.55 11.82
C PRO A 8 15.69 -3.41 11.85
N GLN A 9 15.57 -4.70 11.51
CA GLN A 9 16.71 -5.64 11.45
C GLN A 9 17.34 -5.76 10.04
N ASN A 10 16.91 -4.94 9.07
CA ASN A 10 17.34 -4.99 7.66
C ASN A 10 17.19 -6.38 7.01
N ALA A 11 16.23 -7.18 7.47
CA ALA A 11 15.95 -8.52 6.93
C ALA A 11 14.94 -8.51 5.77
N GLY A 12 14.37 -7.34 5.46
CA GLY A 12 13.36 -7.14 4.44
C GLY A 12 12.97 -5.68 4.35
N VAL A 13 11.85 -5.40 3.69
CA VAL A 13 11.35 -4.04 3.50
C VAL A 13 9.86 -3.94 3.83
N GLY A 14 9.47 -2.86 4.50
CA GLY A 14 8.08 -2.46 4.61
C GLY A 14 7.67 -1.61 3.42
N ILE A 15 6.54 -1.93 2.80
CA ILE A 15 5.92 -1.12 1.75
C ILE A 15 4.74 -0.36 2.36
N TYR A 16 4.63 0.92 2.04
CA TYR A 16 3.67 1.84 2.64
C TYR A 16 2.92 2.60 1.55
N GLY A 17 1.64 2.86 1.78
CA GLY A 17 0.79 3.67 0.89
C GLY A 17 -0.58 3.91 1.51
N ASP A 18 -1.33 4.87 0.99
CA ASP A 18 -2.74 5.00 1.35
C ASP A 18 -3.60 3.91 0.69
N PHE A 19 -4.90 3.90 0.98
CA PHE A 19 -5.83 2.93 0.42
C PHE A 19 -5.81 2.90 -1.12
N MET A 20 -5.81 4.09 -1.75
CA MET A 20 -5.86 4.21 -3.22
C MET A 20 -4.54 3.81 -3.85
N ASP A 21 -3.42 4.10 -3.20
CA ASP A 21 -2.10 3.63 -3.62
C ASP A 21 -2.07 2.09 -3.69
N PHE A 22 -2.55 1.42 -2.64
CA PHE A 22 -2.53 -0.04 -2.54
C PHE A 22 -3.53 -0.72 -3.46
N GLU A 23 -4.74 -0.17 -3.63
CA GLU A 23 -5.71 -0.65 -4.62
C GLU A 23 -5.10 -0.62 -6.03
N ARG A 24 -4.52 0.52 -6.43
CA ARG A 24 -3.89 0.66 -7.75
C ARG A 24 -2.68 -0.25 -7.93
N LEU A 25 -1.88 -0.44 -6.88
CA LEU A 25 -0.74 -1.35 -6.93
C LEU A 25 -1.21 -2.80 -7.13
N TYR A 26 -2.23 -3.23 -6.38
CA TYR A 26 -2.84 -4.55 -6.51
C TYR A 26 -3.32 -4.80 -7.95
N ASP A 27 -4.10 -3.87 -8.51
CA ASP A 27 -4.61 -3.98 -9.88
C ASP A 27 -3.48 -4.00 -10.91
N SER A 28 -2.47 -3.14 -10.74
CA SER A 28 -1.31 -3.09 -11.65
C SER A 28 -0.51 -4.39 -11.62
N LEU A 29 -0.29 -4.97 -10.44
CA LEU A 29 0.41 -6.25 -10.31
C LEU A 29 -0.39 -7.38 -10.94
N HIS A 30 -1.72 -7.42 -10.74
CA HIS A 30 -2.60 -8.40 -11.39
C HIS A 30 -2.56 -8.29 -12.91
N ASN A 31 -2.55 -7.08 -13.45
CA ASN A 31 -2.43 -6.85 -14.89
C ASN A 31 -1.07 -7.30 -15.44
N VAL A 32 0.02 -7.11 -14.68
CA VAL A 32 1.38 -7.48 -15.11
C VAL A 32 1.60 -8.99 -15.11
N VAL A 33 1.06 -9.72 -14.13
CA VAL A 33 1.28 -11.18 -14.04
C VAL A 33 0.45 -11.99 -15.02
N GLY A 34 -0.61 -11.40 -15.57
CA GLY A 34 -1.51 -12.06 -16.50
C GLY A 34 -2.32 -13.22 -15.90
N ASP A 35 -3.07 -13.88 -16.76
CA ASP A 35 -3.89 -15.01 -16.40
C ASP A 35 -3.06 -16.28 -16.19
N GLU A 36 -3.66 -17.27 -15.54
CA GLU A 36 -3.01 -18.57 -15.32
C GLU A 36 -2.69 -19.25 -16.66
N GLY A 37 -1.43 -19.68 -16.83
CA GLY A 37 -0.97 -20.32 -18.07
C GLY A 37 -0.70 -19.36 -19.23
N GLU A 38 -0.92 -18.05 -19.09
CA GLU A 38 -0.58 -17.06 -20.13
C GLU A 38 0.95 -16.98 -20.33
N PHE A 39 1.69 -16.97 -19.23
CA PHE A 39 3.15 -16.84 -19.22
C PHE A 39 3.81 -18.04 -18.53
N ILE A 40 3.72 -19.22 -19.15
CA ILE A 40 4.19 -20.51 -18.59
C ILE A 40 5.64 -20.44 -18.07
N SER A 41 6.53 -19.76 -18.78
CA SER A 41 7.94 -19.62 -18.38
C SER A 41 8.15 -18.80 -17.10
N TYR A 42 7.14 -18.05 -16.66
CA TYR A 42 7.18 -17.13 -15.53
C TYR A 42 6.24 -17.53 -14.39
N GLU A 43 5.66 -18.74 -14.38
CA GLU A 43 4.71 -19.19 -13.36
C GLU A 43 5.25 -19.03 -11.92
N THR A 44 6.53 -19.32 -11.69
CA THR A 44 7.12 -19.12 -10.36
C THR A 44 7.19 -17.65 -9.96
N ALA A 45 7.47 -16.74 -10.92
CA ALA A 45 7.48 -15.31 -10.65
C ALA A 45 6.04 -14.80 -10.39
N ARG A 46 5.07 -15.29 -11.17
CA ARG A 46 3.64 -15.03 -10.98
C ARG A 46 3.19 -15.37 -9.56
N ILE A 47 3.51 -16.57 -9.06
CA ILE A 47 3.15 -16.98 -7.68
C ILE A 47 3.74 -16.03 -6.63
N ARG A 48 4.99 -15.58 -6.81
CA ARG A 48 5.64 -14.64 -5.85
C ARG A 48 4.96 -13.28 -5.83
N VAL A 49 4.61 -12.74 -7.00
CA VAL A 49 3.88 -11.46 -7.09
C VAL A 49 2.48 -11.59 -6.50
N LEU A 50 1.77 -12.69 -6.79
CA LEU A 50 0.46 -12.96 -6.20
C LEU A 50 0.53 -13.11 -4.67
N GLY A 51 1.64 -13.58 -4.12
CA GLY A 51 1.92 -13.54 -2.68
C GLY A 51 1.92 -12.12 -2.11
N VAL A 52 2.54 -11.17 -2.81
CA VAL A 52 2.49 -9.74 -2.44
C VAL A 52 1.06 -9.20 -2.56
N CYS A 53 0.34 -9.53 -3.64
CA CYS A 53 -1.07 -9.14 -3.80
C CYS A 53 -1.95 -9.65 -2.65
N TYR A 54 -1.67 -10.84 -2.12
CA TYR A 54 -2.35 -11.38 -0.95
C TYR A 54 -2.16 -10.48 0.26
N ASP A 55 -0.92 -10.06 0.57
CA ASP A 55 -0.67 -9.17 1.70
C ASP A 55 -1.29 -7.77 1.51
N ILE A 56 -1.25 -7.22 0.29
CA ILE A 56 -1.92 -5.95 -0.03
C ILE A 56 -3.42 -6.06 0.25
N ARG A 57 -4.06 -7.14 -0.20
CA ARG A 57 -5.49 -7.38 0.02
C ARG A 57 -5.84 -7.47 1.51
N HIS A 58 -5.02 -8.16 2.31
CA HIS A 58 -5.21 -8.23 3.75
C HIS A 58 -5.02 -6.86 4.43
N ALA A 59 -4.09 -6.04 3.95
CA ALA A 59 -3.93 -4.67 4.44
C ALA A 59 -5.15 -3.81 4.14
N LEU A 60 -5.72 -3.91 2.93
CA LEU A 60 -6.95 -3.21 2.55
C LEU A 60 -8.17 -3.64 3.39
N MET A 61 -8.17 -4.88 3.90
CA MET A 61 -9.21 -5.40 4.81
C MET A 61 -9.02 -4.96 6.28
N GLY A 62 -7.94 -4.22 6.59
CA GLY A 62 -7.60 -3.82 7.96
C GLY A 62 -6.95 -4.93 8.79
N ASP A 63 -6.45 -5.99 8.15
CA ASP A 63 -5.79 -7.14 8.78
C ASP A 63 -4.25 -7.01 8.77
N ARG A 64 -3.73 -5.79 8.57
CA ARG A 64 -2.30 -5.46 8.62
C ARG A 64 -2.06 -4.13 9.34
N GLU A 65 -0.77 -3.81 9.50
CA GLU A 65 -0.30 -2.62 10.20
C GLU A 65 -0.72 -1.31 9.48
N ILE A 66 -0.88 -0.24 10.27
CA ILE A 66 -1.11 1.12 9.77
C ILE A 66 -0.11 2.11 10.37
N GLU A 67 0.14 3.20 9.66
CA GLU A 67 0.95 4.32 10.11
C GLU A 67 0.18 5.64 9.94
N PHE A 68 0.18 6.48 10.97
CA PHE A 68 -0.36 7.82 10.88
C PHE A 68 0.68 8.77 10.31
N VAL A 69 0.38 9.37 9.18
CA VAL A 69 1.28 10.28 8.46
C VAL A 69 0.70 11.69 8.51
N ASP A 70 1.50 12.66 8.95
CA ASP A 70 1.12 14.07 8.96
C ASP A 70 0.70 14.52 7.55
N ASN A 71 -0.46 15.16 7.42
CA ASN A 71 -0.98 15.63 6.14
C ASN A 71 -0.84 17.15 5.95
N GLY A 72 -0.18 17.82 6.89
CA GLY A 72 0.04 19.25 6.91
C GLY A 72 -1.22 20.08 7.23
N MET A 73 -2.34 19.48 7.61
CA MET A 73 -3.52 20.23 8.06
C MET A 73 -3.35 20.70 9.50
N ASP A 74 -3.71 21.95 9.74
CA ASP A 74 -3.72 22.59 11.05
C ASP A 74 -5.01 23.41 11.22
N GLU A 75 -5.27 23.89 12.44
CA GLU A 75 -6.48 24.66 12.75
C GLU A 75 -6.61 25.96 11.94
N ALA A 76 -5.51 26.57 11.52
CA ALA A 76 -5.54 27.80 10.73
C ALA A 76 -5.97 27.49 9.29
N LYS A 77 -5.40 26.44 8.68
CA LYS A 77 -5.77 25.96 7.35
C LYS A 77 -7.22 25.48 7.32
N MET A 78 -7.67 24.71 8.32
CA MET A 78 -9.07 24.27 8.42
C MET A 78 -10.04 25.45 8.45
N ARG A 79 -9.75 26.47 9.27
CA ARG A 79 -10.56 27.70 9.32
C ARG A 79 -10.55 28.46 7.99
N TRP A 80 -9.38 28.65 7.39
CA TRP A 80 -9.25 29.35 6.10
C TRP A 80 -10.00 28.63 4.97
N MET A 81 -9.96 27.29 4.94
CA MET A 81 -10.64 26.47 3.95
C MET A 81 -12.14 26.24 4.24
N SER A 82 -12.65 26.72 5.39
CA SER A 82 -14.00 26.40 5.87
C SER A 82 -14.29 24.88 5.88
N ALA A 83 -13.31 24.08 6.30
CA ALA A 83 -13.39 22.62 6.27
C ALA A 83 -13.00 22.01 7.63
N ILE A 84 -13.62 20.87 7.97
CA ILE A 84 -13.23 20.04 9.13
C ILE A 84 -12.64 18.75 8.57
N THR A 85 -11.36 18.51 8.80
CA THR A 85 -10.63 17.33 8.30
C THR A 85 -9.71 16.77 9.38
N PRO A 86 -9.27 15.51 9.26
CA PRO A 86 -8.14 15.00 10.04
C PRO A 86 -6.84 15.78 9.75
N ASP A 87 -5.94 15.85 10.74
CA ASP A 87 -4.57 16.37 10.65
C ASP A 87 -3.55 15.31 10.20
N LYS A 88 -3.99 14.05 10.09
CA LYS A 88 -3.18 12.92 9.66
C LYS A 88 -3.92 12.05 8.67
N ASN A 89 -3.16 11.47 7.76
CA ASN A 89 -3.60 10.40 6.88
C ASN A 89 -3.28 9.03 7.50
N VAL A 90 -4.02 8.02 7.09
CA VAL A 90 -3.75 6.62 7.43
C VAL A 90 -3.06 5.96 6.25
N TYR A 91 -1.88 5.41 6.49
CA TYR A 91 -1.14 4.62 5.52
C TYR A 91 -1.17 3.15 5.95
N LEU A 92 -1.38 2.26 5.01
CA LEU A 92 -1.30 0.81 5.18
C LEU A 92 0.15 0.36 5.04
N LYS A 93 0.51 -0.75 5.70
CA LYS A 93 1.85 -1.33 5.64
C LYS A 93 1.81 -2.85 5.45
N ILE A 94 2.67 -3.36 4.56
CA ILE A 94 2.99 -4.78 4.38
C ILE A 94 4.52 -5.01 4.45
N ASN A 95 4.99 -6.23 4.75
CA ASN A 95 6.41 -6.59 4.86
C ASN A 95 6.81 -7.73 3.94
#